data_AF-A0A7J6KIU0-F1
#
_entry.id   AF-A0A7J6KIU0-F1
#
_cell.length_a   1.000
_cell.length_b   1.000
_cell.length_c   1.000
_cell.angle_alpha   90.00
_cell.angle_beta   90.00
_cell.angle_gamma   90.00
#
_symmetry.space_group_name_H-M   'P 1'
#
loop_
_entity.id
_entity.type
_entity.pdbx_description
1 polymer ?
#
loop_
_entity_poly.entity_id
_entity_poly.type
_entity_poly.pdbx_seq_one_letter_code
_entity_poly.pdbx_strand_id
1 'polypeptide(L)'
;YDIRVEAGNEPKYYKILPGDPKDFYNSRDVQTKLGVSKAWEPLDQEVLARFTKHGSFDVTFAVNQVLDAGLKVMVVSGDADFITNGIGALNWMLTLKGKKSYGKKLKAVRPVSIS
;
A
#
# COMPACT_ATOMS: atom_id res chain seq x y z
N TYR A 1 0.32 10.69 5.05
CA TYR A 1 0.39 10.01 3.75
C TYR A 1 1.07 10.84 2.67
N ASP A 2 1.25 12.14 2.86
CA ASP A 2 1.80 13.06 1.87
C ASP A 2 2.64 14.10 2.60
N ILE A 3 3.94 14.14 2.33
CA ILE A 3 4.91 15.05 2.96
C ILE A 3 4.65 16.53 2.63
N ARG A 4 3.84 16.81 1.61
CA ARG A 4 3.49 18.17 1.19
C ARG A 4 2.34 18.74 2.04
N VAL A 5 1.69 17.89 2.84
CA VAL A 5 0.59 18.27 3.72
C VAL A 5 1.13 18.46 5.13
N GLU A 6 0.95 19.67 5.68
CA GLU A 6 1.27 19.95 7.07
C GLU A 6 0.42 19.08 8.01
N ALA A 7 1.01 18.68 9.14
CA ALA A 7 0.31 17.93 10.16
C ALA A 7 -0.91 18.70 10.68
N GLY A 8 -2.05 18.03 10.81
CA GLY A 8 -3.35 18.61 11.15
C GLY A 8 -4.18 19.08 9.94
N ASN A 9 -3.56 19.25 8.76
CA ASN A 9 -4.26 19.65 7.53
C ASN A 9 -4.69 18.46 6.66
N GLU A 10 -4.45 17.23 7.10
CA GLU A 10 -4.80 15.99 6.42
C GLU A 10 -6.26 15.95 5.96
N PRO A 11 -7.27 16.33 6.78
CA PRO A 11 -8.67 16.27 6.36
C PRO A 11 -9.02 17.23 5.22
N LYS A 12 -8.21 18.26 4.95
CA LYS A 12 -8.40 19.20 3.83
C LYS A 12 -7.95 18.59 2.50
N TYR A 13 -6.83 17.85 2.52
CA TYR A 13 -6.16 17.36 1.31
C TYR A 13 -6.48 15.90 1.00
N TYR A 14 -6.76 15.07 2.02
CA TYR A 14 -7.23 13.69 1.83
C TYR A 14 -8.75 13.56 1.95
N LYS A 15 -9.50 14.68 1.90
CA LYS A 15 -10.91 14.61 1.55
C LYS A 15 -10.97 14.12 0.12
N ILE A 16 -10.97 12.81 -0.06
CA ILE A 16 -11.39 12.22 -1.32
C ILE A 16 -12.78 12.84 -1.56
N LEU A 17 -13.00 13.48 -2.71
CA LEU A 17 -14.29 14.09 -3.08
C LEU A 17 -15.36 13.11 -3.65
N PRO A 18 -15.42 11.78 -3.38
CA PRO A 18 -16.57 10.95 -3.72
C PRO A 18 -17.43 10.73 -2.47
N GLY A 19 -18.09 11.78 -1.99
CA GLY A 19 -18.98 11.70 -0.82
C GLY A 19 -18.31 11.20 0.46
N ASP A 20 -19.08 11.03 1.53
CA ASP A 20 -18.64 10.27 2.69
C ASP A 20 -18.96 8.78 2.40
N PRO A 21 -17.96 7.91 2.18
CA PRO A 21 -18.20 6.50 1.90
C PRO A 21 -19.02 5.83 3.00
N LYS A 22 -18.87 6.26 4.25
CA LYS A 22 -19.62 5.73 5.37
C LYS A 22 -21.10 6.02 5.23
N ASP A 23 -21.45 7.25 4.87
CA ASP A 23 -22.85 7.63 4.67
C ASP A 23 -23.45 6.90 3.46
N PHE A 24 -22.71 6.81 2.36
CA PHE A 24 -23.17 6.14 1.15
C PHE A 24 -23.47 4.65 1.41
N TYR A 25 -22.50 3.91 1.96
CA TYR A 25 -22.64 2.47 2.21
C TYR A 25 -23.62 2.13 3.34
N ASN A 26 -23.90 3.08 4.24
CA ASN A 26 -24.89 2.90 5.31
C ASN A 26 -26.30 3.40 4.95
N SER A 27 -26.51 3.93 3.75
CA SER A 27 -27.86 4.26 3.29
C SER A 27 -28.70 2.98 3.10
N ARG A 28 -29.97 3.05 3.50
CA ARG A 28 -30.90 1.90 3.43
C ARG A 28 -31.02 1.34 2.02
N ASP A 29 -31.09 2.20 1.01
CA ASP A 29 -31.21 1.80 -0.38
C ASP A 29 -29.99 1.02 -0.85
N VAL A 30 -28.78 1.45 -0.48
CA VAL A 30 -27.53 0.76 -0.83
C VAL A 30 -27.44 -0.58 -0.09
N GLN A 31 -27.71 -0.60 1.21
CA GLN A 31 -27.69 -1.85 1.99
C GLN A 31 -28.71 -2.87 1.48
N THR A 32 -29.92 -2.42 1.13
CA THR A 32 -30.97 -3.29 0.57
C THR A 32 -30.54 -3.85 -0.78
N LYS A 33 -29.98 -3.03 -1.67
CA LYS A 33 -29.48 -3.49 -2.98
C LYS A 33 -28.31 -4.46 -2.88
N LEU A 34 -27.45 -4.29 -1.87
CA LEU A 34 -26.31 -5.19 -1.62
C LEU A 34 -26.68 -6.42 -0.78
N GLY A 35 -27.90 -6.48 -0.22
CA GLY A 35 -28.35 -7.59 0.62
C GLY A 35 -27.62 -7.67 1.97
N VAL A 36 -27.17 -6.54 2.51
CA VAL A 36 -26.43 -6.47 3.79
C VAL A 36 -27.23 -5.68 4.83
N SER A 37 -26.98 -5.96 6.11
CA SER A 37 -27.62 -5.27 7.24
C SER A 37 -26.63 -4.75 8.29
N LYS A 38 -25.34 -5.08 8.14
CA LYS A 38 -24.27 -4.62 9.03
C LYS A 38 -23.87 -3.19 8.66
N ALA A 39 -23.70 -2.33 9.67
CA ALA A 39 -23.10 -1.02 9.50
C ALA A 39 -21.68 -1.16 8.93
N TRP A 40 -21.42 -0.44 7.84
CA TRP A 40 -20.11 -0.36 7.22
C TRP A 40 -19.23 0.63 7.99
N GLU A 41 -18.00 0.21 8.26
CA GLU A 41 -16.94 1.03 8.83
C GLU A 41 -15.69 0.87 7.95
N PRO A 42 -14.88 1.94 7.78
CA PRO A 42 -13.67 1.89 6.95
C PRO A 42 -12.55 1.03 7.56
N LEU A 43 -12.62 0.76 8.88
CA LEU A 43 -11.60 0.02 9.61
C LEU A 43 -12.24 -0.78 10.75
N ASP A 44 -11.88 -2.06 10.85
CA ASP A 44 -12.22 -2.91 11.99
C ASP A 44 -11.08 -2.88 13.02
N GLN A 45 -11.33 -2.25 14.17
CA GLN A 45 -10.32 -2.05 15.22
C GLN A 45 -9.89 -3.37 15.87
N GLU A 46 -10.77 -4.37 15.94
CA GLU A 46 -10.44 -5.67 16.52
C GLU A 46 -9.50 -6.44 15.60
N VAL A 47 -9.80 -6.44 14.29
CA VAL A 47 -8.91 -7.01 13.29
C VAL A 47 -7.56 -6.31 13.33
N LEU A 48 -7.53 -4.97 13.34
CA LEU A 48 -6.28 -4.22 13.43
C LEU A 48 -5.46 -4.63 14.66
N ALA A 49 -6.07 -4.64 15.85
CA ALA A 49 -5.39 -4.99 17.11
C ALA A 49 -4.78 -6.40 17.08
N ARG A 50 -5.46 -7.37 16.46
CA ARG A 50 -4.95 -8.74 16.30
C ARG A 50 -3.71 -8.81 15.40
N PHE A 51 -3.60 -7.90 14.42
CA PHE A 51 -2.49 -7.83 13.47
C PHE A 51 -1.36 -6.88 13.88
N THR A 52 -1.56 -5.98 14.85
CA THR A 52 -0.53 -5.02 15.29
C THR A 52 0.79 -5.70 15.66
N LYS A 53 0.75 -6.88 16.30
CA LYS A 53 1.96 -7.68 16.63
C LYS A 53 2.75 -8.18 15.42
N HIS A 54 2.15 -8.14 14.23
CA HIS A 54 2.72 -8.54 12.95
C HIS A 54 2.89 -7.35 11.99
N GLY A 55 2.74 -6.11 12.46
CA GLY A 55 2.69 -4.91 11.60
C GLY A 55 3.91 -4.70 10.70
N SER A 56 5.05 -5.31 11.02
CA SER A 56 6.31 -5.22 10.26
C SER A 56 6.78 -6.58 9.72
N PHE A 57 5.85 -7.49 9.41
CA PHE A 57 6.20 -8.81 8.89
C PHE A 57 6.85 -8.72 7.50
N ASP A 58 8.11 -9.15 7.40
CA ASP A 58 8.86 -9.13 6.15
C ASP A 58 8.41 -10.26 5.21
N VAL A 59 7.77 -9.89 4.10
CA VAL A 59 7.30 -10.80 3.05
C VAL A 59 8.22 -10.88 1.84
N THR A 60 9.46 -10.40 1.94
CA THR A 60 10.45 -10.39 0.84
C THR A 60 10.66 -11.77 0.23
N PHE A 61 10.64 -12.83 1.05
CA PHE A 61 10.82 -14.20 0.56
C PHE A 61 9.72 -14.60 -0.43
N ALA A 62 8.47 -14.20 -0.20
CA ALA A 62 7.33 -14.52 -1.05
C ALA A 62 7.46 -13.84 -2.43
N VAL A 63 7.95 -12.60 -2.46
CA VAL A 63 8.21 -11.87 -3.71
C VAL A 63 9.29 -12.59 -4.54
N ASN A 64 10.34 -13.10 -3.91
CA ASN A 64 11.34 -13.90 -4.62
C ASN A 64 10.73 -15.18 -5.21
N GLN A 65 9.83 -15.86 -4.50
CA GLN A 65 9.16 -17.06 -5.01
C GLN A 65 8.28 -16.76 -6.23
N VAL A 66 7.53 -15.66 -6.21
CA VAL A 66 6.70 -15.20 -7.33
C VAL A 66 7.57 -14.94 -8.56
N LEU A 67 8.68 -14.21 -8.41
CA LEU A 67 9.61 -13.94 -9.49
C LEU A 67 10.27 -15.23 -10.01
N ASP A 68 10.61 -16.17 -9.12
CA ASP A 68 11.22 -17.46 -9.47
C ASP A 68 10.26 -18.41 -10.19
N ALA A 69 8.96 -18.22 -10.02
CA ALA A 69 7.91 -18.87 -10.82
C ALA A 69 7.73 -18.23 -12.20
N GLY A 70 8.49 -17.19 -12.55
CA GLY A 70 8.42 -16.51 -13.84
C GLY A 70 7.35 -15.42 -13.92
N LEU A 71 6.69 -15.08 -12.81
CA LEU A 71 5.70 -14.01 -12.77
C LEU A 71 6.38 -12.64 -12.71
N LYS A 72 5.70 -11.63 -13.25
CA LYS A 72 6.16 -10.24 -13.24
C LYS A 72 5.60 -9.51 -12.02
N VAL A 73 6.43 -8.73 -11.35
CA VAL A 73 6.05 -7.89 -10.20
C VAL A 73 6.30 -6.44 -10.56
N MET A 74 5.30 -5.58 -10.34
CA MET A 74 5.42 -4.13 -10.47
C MET A 74 5.31 -3.50 -9.08
N VAL A 75 6.27 -2.66 -8.73
CA VAL A 75 6.28 -1.90 -7.47
C VAL A 75 6.03 -0.45 -7.84
N VAL A 76 4.96 0.13 -7.30
CA VAL A 76 4.56 1.52 -7.55
C VAL A 76 4.47 2.23 -6.20
N SER A 77 5.10 3.40 -6.12
CA SER A 77 5.09 4.24 -4.92
C SER A 77 4.88 5.70 -5.33
N GLY A 78 4.03 6.41 -4.60
CA GLY A 78 3.94 7.86 -4.71
C GLY A 78 5.22 8.51 -4.20
N ASP A 79 5.73 9.50 -4.91
CA ASP A 79 6.95 10.24 -4.54
C ASP A 79 6.79 11.07 -3.27
N ALA A 80 5.56 11.50 -2.98
CA ALA A 80 5.22 12.28 -1.80
C ALA A 80 4.79 11.45 -0.58
N ASP A 81 4.69 10.12 -0.67
CA ASP A 81 4.30 9.33 0.51
C ASP A 81 5.43 9.25 1.54
N PHE A 82 5.09 9.52 2.79
CA PHE A 82 6.01 9.44 3.92
C PHE A 82 6.16 8.01 4.45
N ILE A 83 5.04 7.31 4.66
CA ILE A 83 5.01 6.06 5.42
C ILE A 83 5.55 4.91 4.55
N THR A 84 5.07 4.78 3.32
CA THR A 84 5.53 3.80 2.33
C THR A 84 6.24 4.44 1.15
N ASN A 85 7.29 5.20 1.46
CA ASN A 85 7.99 6.05 0.50
C ASN A 85 8.72 5.28 -0.62
N GLY A 86 8.85 5.94 -1.78
CA GLY A 86 9.49 5.36 -2.96
C GLY A 86 10.98 5.04 -2.80
N ILE A 87 11.69 5.76 -1.94
CA ILE A 87 13.11 5.49 -1.64
C ILE A 87 13.25 4.14 -0.94
N GLY A 88 12.42 3.89 0.07
CA GLY A 88 12.34 2.63 0.80
C GLY A 88 11.97 1.47 -0.12
N ALA A 89 10.96 1.66 -0.96
CA ALA A 89 10.55 0.66 -1.95
C ALA A 89 11.70 0.32 -2.93
N LEU A 90 12.37 1.33 -3.49
CA LEU A 90 13.51 1.11 -4.37
C LEU A 90 14.64 0.37 -3.65
N ASN A 91 15.05 0.83 -2.46
CA ASN A 91 16.12 0.18 -1.70
C ASN A 91 15.80 -1.28 -1.39
N TRP A 92 14.56 -1.56 -1.01
CA TRP A 92 14.07 -2.93 -0.79
C TRP A 92 14.16 -3.78 -2.07
N MET A 93 13.71 -3.29 -3.22
CA MET A 93 13.81 -4.01 -4.50
C MET A 93 15.25 -4.41 -4.85
N LEU A 94 16.22 -3.56 -4.49
CA LEU A 94 17.64 -3.82 -4.72
C LEU A 94 18.21 -4.92 -3.81
N THR A 95 17.47 -5.38 -2.80
CA THR A 95 17.83 -6.52 -1.92
C THR A 95 17.33 -7.87 -2.44
N LEU A 96 16.45 -7.90 -3.45
CA LEU A 96 15.84 -9.15 -3.93
C LEU A 96 16.91 -10.14 -4.43
N LYS A 97 16.84 -11.38 -3.93
CA LYS A 97 17.82 -12.44 -4.22
C LYS A 97 17.23 -13.41 -5.25
N GLY A 98 16.35 -14.33 -4.88
CA GLY A 98 15.75 -15.31 -5.80
C GLY A 98 16.76 -16.08 -6.67
N LYS A 99 16.30 -16.86 -7.64
CA LYS A 99 17.16 -17.66 -8.54
C LYS A 99 18.08 -16.81 -9.42
N LYS A 100 17.70 -15.56 -9.69
CA LYS A 100 18.40 -14.70 -10.67
C LYS A 100 19.13 -13.51 -10.06
N SER A 101 19.21 -13.40 -8.74
CA SER A 101 19.76 -12.21 -8.06
C SER A 101 19.08 -10.92 -8.55
N TYR A 102 17.75 -10.86 -8.49
CA TYR A 102 16.94 -9.81 -9.14
C TYR A 102 17.39 -8.40 -8.77
N GLY A 103 17.68 -8.14 -7.50
CA GLY A 103 18.19 -6.86 -7.02
C GLY A 103 19.52 -6.47 -7.66
N LYS A 104 20.43 -7.42 -7.89
CA LYS A 104 21.70 -7.15 -8.61
C LYS A 104 21.44 -6.78 -10.08
N LYS A 105 20.50 -7.46 -10.73
CA LYS A 105 20.12 -7.14 -12.11
C LYS A 105 19.50 -5.76 -12.22
N LEU A 106 18.64 -5.39 -11.27
CA LEU A 106 18.06 -4.05 -11.19
C LEU A 106 19.12 -2.96 -10.97
N LYS A 107 20.13 -3.20 -10.10
CA LYS A 107 21.27 -2.28 -9.93
C LYS A 107 22.03 -2.04 -11.23
N ALA A 108 22.21 -3.07 -12.04
CA ALA A 108 22.96 -3.00 -13.30
C ALA A 108 22.26 -2.20 -14.40
N VAL A 109 20.93 -2.03 -14.31
CA VAL A 109 20.12 -1.29 -15.28
C VAL A 109 19.60 0.04 -14.73
N ARG A 110 20.09 0.48 -13.56
CA ARG A 110 19.59 1.69 -12.90
C ARG A 110 19.81 2.90 -13.81
N PRO A 111 18.77 3.67 -14.15
CA PRO A 111 18.92 4.94 -14.83
C PRO A 111 19.77 5.89 -13.98
N VAL A 112 20.76 6.52 -14.62
CA VAL A 112 21.66 7.52 -14.01
C VAL A 112 20.93 8.86 -13.90
N SER A 113 19.87 8.94 -13.08
CA SER A 113 19.32 10.19 -12.53
C SER A 113 17.91 9.96 -12.00
N ILE A 114 17.74 10.01 -10.69
CA ILE A 114 16.54 10.59 -10.08
C ILE A 114 17.11 11.52 -9.01
N SER A 115 17.44 12.74 -9.45
CA SER A 115 17.84 13.86 -8.61
C SER A 115 16.60 14.53 -8.05
#